data_AF-A0A4Q3MD42-F1
#
_entry.id   AF-A0A4Q3MD42-F1
#
_cell.length_a   1.000
_cell.length_b   1.000
_cell.length_c   1.000
_cell.angle_alpha   90.00
_cell.angle_beta   90.00
_cell.angle_gamma   90.00
#
_symmetry.space_group_name_H-M   'P 1'
#
loop_
_entity.id
_entity.type
_entity.pdbx_description
1 polymer ?
#
loop_
_entity_poly.entity_id
_entity_poly.type
_entity_poly.pdbx_seq_one_letter_code
_entity_poly.pdbx_strand_id
1 'polypeptide(L)'
;MNPQTAEPCSYAEAALAAGTEPSAAQQLSARMASRPLSDLRKPVCCGTVYIGMFFDGTGNNRDSDYVEPPPDQRKHTNVVRLYHAYPDELRVGTDGYYRFYIPGVGTPFAEIGDASWFKAVGQPLGAGLANLG
;
A
#
# COMPACT_ATOMS: atom_id res chain seq x y z
N MET A 1 17.57 -11.01 -8.90
CA MET A 1 17.03 -11.30 -7.56
C MET A 1 16.10 -12.49 -7.68
N ASN A 2 16.33 -13.54 -6.89
CA ASN A 2 15.63 -14.82 -6.97
C ASN A 2 14.29 -14.72 -6.21
N PRO A 3 13.11 -14.82 -6.86
CA PRO A 3 11.82 -14.66 -6.20
C PRO A 3 11.35 -15.93 -5.44
N GLN A 4 12.25 -16.83 -5.06
CA GLN A 4 11.93 -18.13 -4.47
C GLN A 4 11.63 -18.15 -2.95
N THR A 5 11.10 -17.09 -2.34
CA THR A 5 10.66 -17.17 -0.94
C THR A 5 9.33 -16.47 -0.66
N ALA A 6 8.29 -16.81 -1.41
CA ALA A 6 6.91 -16.55 -1.00
C ALA A 6 6.29 -17.84 -0.42
N GLU A 7 6.43 -18.03 0.88
CA GLU A 7 5.44 -18.73 1.70
C GLU A 7 4.98 -17.67 2.74
N PRO A 8 3.68 -17.44 3.01
CA PRO A 8 2.68 -18.50 3.11
C PRO A 8 1.28 -18.16 2.54
N CYS A 9 0.59 -19.22 2.13
CA CYS A 9 -0.85 -19.32 2.39
C CYS A 9 -1.09 -20.46 3.38
N SER A 10 -0.83 -20.19 4.65
CA SER A 10 -1.13 -21.11 5.73
C SER A 10 -2.61 -20.97 6.09
N TYR A 11 -3.44 -21.84 5.53
CA TYR A 11 -4.79 -22.08 6.09
C TYR A 11 -4.73 -22.98 7.34
N ALA A 12 -3.55 -23.23 7.91
CA ALA A 12 -3.35 -24.24 8.94
C ALA A 12 -3.83 -23.82 10.34
N GLU A 13 -4.22 -22.57 10.57
CA GLU A 13 -4.63 -22.09 11.90
C GLU A 13 -6.11 -21.71 12.03
N ALA A 14 -6.94 -21.88 10.99
CA ALA A 14 -8.38 -21.65 11.13
C ALA A 14 -9.10 -22.78 11.91
N ALA A 15 -8.44 -23.90 12.21
CA ALA A 15 -9.04 -25.02 12.94
C ALA A 15 -8.80 -24.98 14.47
N LEU A 16 -7.88 -24.16 14.97
CA LEU A 16 -7.51 -24.16 16.39
C LEU A 16 -8.35 -23.20 17.26
N ALA A 17 -9.16 -22.34 16.65
CA ALA A 17 -9.97 -21.34 17.37
C ALA A 17 -11.42 -21.77 17.68
N ALA A 18 -11.79 -23.05 17.47
CA ALA A 18 -13.10 -23.56 17.87
C ALA A 18 -13.05 -24.04 19.32
N GLY A 19 -13.28 -23.11 20.25
CA GLY A 19 -13.51 -23.41 21.66
C GLY A 19 -14.59 -24.49 21.85
N THR A 20 -14.35 -25.34 22.83
CA THR A 20 -15.03 -26.60 23.17
C THR A 20 -16.50 -26.46 23.56
N GLU A 21 -17.36 -27.23 22.90
CA GLU A 21 -18.54 -27.90 23.48
C GLU A 21 -18.46 -29.39 23.08
N PRO A 22 -18.52 -30.35 24.02
CA PRO A 22 -18.08 -31.74 23.79
C PRO A 22 -18.91 -32.52 22.75
N SER A 23 -20.17 -32.13 22.50
CA SER A 23 -21.00 -32.75 21.45
C SER A 23 -20.83 -32.09 20.07
N ALA A 24 -20.58 -30.77 20.05
CA ALA A 24 -20.33 -30.03 18.82
C ALA A 24 -18.95 -30.37 18.25
N ALA A 25 -17.94 -30.60 19.10
CA ALA A 25 -16.60 -31.00 18.68
C ALA A 25 -16.58 -32.39 18.01
N GLN A 26 -17.34 -33.36 18.55
CA GLN A 26 -17.47 -34.69 17.95
C GLN A 26 -18.24 -34.65 16.61
N GLN A 27 -19.32 -33.87 16.55
CA GLN A 27 -20.07 -33.68 15.30
C GLN A 27 -19.26 -32.91 14.25
N LEU A 28 -18.46 -31.91 14.65
CA LEU A 28 -17.57 -31.16 13.78
C LEU A 28 -16.43 -32.05 13.26
N SER A 29 -15.80 -32.84 14.13
CA SER A 29 -14.76 -33.80 13.76
C SER A 29 -15.28 -34.84 12.76
N ALA A 30 -16.49 -35.39 12.99
CA ALA A 30 -17.13 -36.33 12.06
C ALA A 30 -17.46 -35.67 10.71
N ARG A 31 -17.93 -34.42 10.70
CA ARG A 31 -18.17 -33.65 9.46
C ARG A 31 -16.88 -33.36 8.70
N MET A 32 -15.80 -33.00 9.41
CA MET A 32 -14.49 -32.78 8.79
C MET A 32 -13.89 -34.08 8.22
N ALA A 33 -14.06 -35.21 8.92
CA ALA A 33 -13.63 -36.53 8.45
C ALA A 33 -14.44 -37.01 7.22
N SER A 34 -15.68 -36.54 7.06
CA SER A 34 -16.54 -36.84 5.91
C SER A 34 -16.33 -35.91 4.70
N ARG A 35 -15.40 -34.93 4.78
CA ARG A 35 -15.11 -34.08 3.62
C ARG A 35 -14.47 -34.94 2.52
N PRO A 36 -15.04 -34.93 1.30
CA PRO A 36 -14.47 -35.70 0.22
C PRO A 36 -13.07 -35.15 -0.08
N LEU A 37 -12.12 -36.05 -0.31
CA LEU A 37 -10.72 -35.72 -0.58
C LEU A 37 -10.54 -34.79 -1.80
N SER A 38 -11.56 -34.68 -2.65
CA SER A 38 -11.67 -33.75 -3.78
C SER A 38 -11.84 -32.28 -3.36
N ASP A 39 -12.48 -32.02 -2.22
CA ASP A 39 -12.67 -30.67 -1.67
C ASP A 39 -11.40 -30.15 -0.97
N LEU A 40 -10.53 -31.07 -0.52
CA LEU A 40 -9.16 -30.79 -0.06
C LEU A 40 -8.15 -30.57 -1.21
N ARG A 41 -8.56 -30.84 -2.46
CA ARG A 41 -7.70 -30.79 -3.66
C ARG A 41 -8.08 -29.69 -4.65
N LYS A 42 -8.99 -28.79 -4.31
CA LYS A 42 -9.15 -27.56 -5.10
C LYS A 42 -7.92 -26.70 -4.87
N PRO A 43 -7.13 -26.35 -5.92
CA PRO A 43 -6.10 -25.35 -5.77
C PRO A 43 -6.79 -24.04 -5.38
N VAL A 44 -6.63 -23.64 -4.13
CA VAL A 44 -7.05 -22.33 -3.68
C VAL A 44 -5.98 -21.37 -4.16
N CYS A 45 -6.24 -20.64 -5.25
CA CYS A 45 -5.32 -19.59 -5.70
C CYS A 45 -5.20 -18.58 -4.57
N CYS A 46 -4.01 -18.48 -3.99
CA CYS A 46 -3.71 -17.56 -2.91
C CYS A 46 -2.56 -16.67 -3.31
N GLY A 47 -2.69 -15.39 -3.05
CA GLY A 47 -1.62 -14.42 -3.22
C GLY A 47 -1.74 -13.32 -2.17
N THR A 48 -0.62 -12.67 -1.93
CA THR A 48 -0.51 -11.53 -1.03
C THR A 48 -0.65 -10.24 -1.81
N VAL A 49 -1.40 -9.29 -1.26
CA VAL A 49 -1.45 -7.92 -1.78
C VAL A 49 -0.49 -7.06 -0.96
N TYR A 50 0.57 -6.59 -1.61
CA TYR A 50 1.56 -5.68 -1.04
C TYR A 50 1.19 -4.24 -1.39
N ILE A 51 1.00 -3.42 -0.37
CA ILE A 51 0.63 -2.00 -0.53
C ILE A 51 1.74 -1.14 0.08
N GLY A 52 2.42 -0.37 -0.76
CA GLY A 52 3.37 0.66 -0.35
C GLY A 52 2.68 2.02 -0.20
N MET A 53 2.59 2.54 1.02
CA MET A 53 2.09 3.89 1.28
C MET A 53 3.25 4.82 1.63
N PHE A 54 3.39 5.93 0.90
CA PHE A 54 4.53 6.84 1.00
C PHE A 54 4.07 8.25 1.35
N PHE A 55 4.23 8.63 2.62
CA PHE A 55 3.89 9.95 3.14
C PHE A 55 5.10 10.87 3.07
N ASP A 56 5.00 11.96 2.32
CA ASP A 56 6.11 12.90 2.17
C ASP A 56 6.22 13.91 3.32
N GLY A 57 7.37 14.56 3.44
CA GLY A 57 7.62 15.57 4.46
C GLY A 57 6.85 16.88 4.20
N THR A 58 6.60 17.65 5.25
CA THR A 58 5.96 18.99 5.18
C THR A 58 6.52 19.87 4.08
N GLY A 59 5.64 20.48 3.28
CA GLY A 59 6.00 21.40 2.20
C GLY A 59 6.56 20.73 0.93
N ASN A 60 6.62 19.40 0.86
CA ASN A 60 7.06 18.67 -0.33
C ASN A 60 5.89 18.06 -1.09
N ASN A 61 5.95 18.12 -2.42
CA ASN A 61 4.97 17.52 -3.31
C ASN A 61 5.68 17.00 -4.57
N ARG A 62 5.54 15.71 -4.86
CA ARG A 62 6.16 15.04 -6.01
C ARG A 62 5.85 15.73 -7.33
N ASP A 63 4.61 16.15 -7.54
CA ASP A 63 4.21 16.67 -8.84
C ASP A 63 4.84 18.05 -9.06
N SER A 64 4.77 18.95 -8.07
CA SER A 64 5.38 20.29 -8.17
C SER A 64 6.92 20.29 -8.08
N ASP A 65 7.50 19.38 -7.30
CA ASP A 65 8.94 19.41 -7.00
C ASP A 65 9.75 18.51 -7.93
N TYR A 66 9.13 17.51 -8.53
CA TYR A 66 9.81 16.50 -9.34
C TYR A 66 9.23 16.32 -10.75
N VAL A 67 7.91 16.28 -10.94
CA VAL A 67 7.31 15.98 -12.24
C VAL A 67 7.31 17.20 -13.16
N GLU A 68 6.79 18.33 -12.66
CA GLU A 68 6.63 19.58 -13.41
C GLU A 68 7.96 20.28 -13.77
N PRO A 69 8.97 20.38 -12.86
CA PRO A 69 10.19 21.11 -13.16
C PRO A 69 11.08 20.41 -14.19
N PRO A 70 11.92 21.17 -14.92
CA PRO A 70 12.90 20.59 -15.82
C PRO A 70 13.96 19.80 -15.04
N PRO A 71 14.62 18.79 -15.64
CA PRO A 71 15.47 17.83 -14.93
C PRO A 71 16.56 18.45 -14.04
N ASP A 72 17.09 19.60 -14.41
CA ASP A 72 18.09 20.39 -13.68
C ASP A 72 17.57 21.01 -12.37
N GLN A 73 16.26 21.17 -12.24
CA GLN A 73 15.59 21.82 -11.10
C GLN A 73 14.79 20.85 -10.23
N ARG A 74 14.77 19.57 -10.60
CA ARG A 74 14.02 18.53 -9.90
C ARG A 74 14.57 18.26 -8.51
N LYS A 75 13.70 18.28 -7.50
CA LYS A 75 14.02 17.94 -6.12
C LYS A 75 13.36 16.62 -5.76
N HIS A 76 14.18 15.65 -5.40
CA HIS A 76 13.71 14.36 -4.91
C HIS A 76 13.84 14.29 -3.40
N THR A 77 12.72 14.17 -2.69
CA THR A 77 12.74 13.71 -1.31
C THR A 77 13.12 12.22 -1.28
N ASN A 78 13.60 11.75 -0.13
CA ASN A 78 13.85 10.31 0.05
C ASN A 78 12.56 9.49 -0.13
N VAL A 79 11.40 10.05 0.24
CA VAL A 79 10.10 9.42 0.06
C VAL A 79 9.76 9.26 -1.41
N VAL A 80 9.94 10.30 -2.23
CA VAL A 80 9.76 10.22 -3.69
C VAL A 80 10.68 9.17 -4.30
N ARG A 81 11.95 9.10 -3.86
CA ARG A 81 12.89 8.07 -4.34
C ARG A 81 12.41 6.66 -4.03
N LEU A 82 11.95 6.41 -2.80
CA LEU A 82 11.43 5.10 -2.41
C LEU A 82 10.13 4.76 -3.15
N TYR A 83 9.25 5.74 -3.33
CA TYR A 83 8.02 5.58 -4.12
C TYR A 83 8.30 5.18 -5.57
N HIS A 84 9.33 5.75 -6.21
CA HIS A 84 9.75 5.36 -7.57
C HIS A 84 10.47 4.00 -7.62
N ALA A 85 11.15 3.61 -6.54
CA ALA A 85 11.83 2.32 -6.47
C ALA A 85 10.88 1.16 -6.13
N TYR A 86 9.69 1.44 -5.57
CA TYR A 86 8.70 0.42 -5.21
C TYR A 86 7.95 -0.09 -6.44
N PRO A 87 7.67 -1.41 -6.55
CA PRO A 87 6.92 -1.96 -7.67
C PRO A 87 5.50 -1.39 -7.78
N ASP A 88 5.08 -1.04 -9.00
CA ASP A 88 3.75 -0.49 -9.27
C ASP A 88 3.00 -1.36 -10.27
N GLU A 89 1.73 -1.62 -9.97
CA GLU A 89 0.84 -2.48 -10.77
C GLU A 89 1.49 -3.82 -11.16
N LEU A 90 2.45 -4.29 -10.36
CA LEU A 90 3.22 -5.48 -10.63
C LEU A 90 2.46 -6.69 -10.11
N ARG A 91 2.35 -7.71 -10.96
CA ARG A 91 1.77 -9.00 -10.59
C ARG A 91 2.81 -10.11 -10.74
N VAL A 92 3.12 -10.81 -9.67
CA VAL A 92 4.08 -11.93 -9.64
C VAL A 92 3.34 -13.18 -9.19
N GLY A 93 2.98 -14.04 -10.14
CA GLY A 93 2.09 -15.17 -9.85
C GLY A 93 0.72 -14.68 -9.38
N THR A 94 0.34 -15.04 -8.16
CA THR A 94 -0.89 -14.61 -7.49
C THR A 94 -0.72 -13.33 -6.68
N ASP A 95 0.51 -12.90 -6.43
CA ASP A 95 0.82 -11.70 -5.64
C ASP A 95 0.63 -10.43 -6.46
N GLY A 96 0.19 -9.36 -5.79
CA GLY A 96 0.00 -8.05 -6.40
C GLY A 96 0.69 -6.95 -5.60
N TYR A 97 1.29 -5.99 -6.29
CA TYR A 97 1.97 -4.85 -5.69
C TYR A 97 1.34 -3.55 -6.16
N TYR A 98 1.07 -2.65 -5.22
CA TYR A 98 0.51 -1.33 -5.47
C TYR A 98 1.25 -0.29 -4.63
N ARG A 99 1.37 0.92 -5.15
CA ARG A 99 1.96 2.04 -4.40
C ARG A 99 1.09 3.28 -4.46
N PHE A 100 1.09 4.01 -3.35
CA PHE A 100 0.39 5.27 -3.20
C PHE A 100 1.34 6.32 -2.64
N TYR A 101 1.41 7.46 -3.30
CA TYR A 101 2.12 8.64 -2.80
C TYR A 101 1.11 9.60 -2.16
N ILE A 102 1.46 10.12 -0.99
CA ILE A 102 0.67 11.09 -0.26
C ILE A 102 1.54 12.35 -0.09
N PRO A 103 1.10 13.51 -0.61
CA PRO A 103 1.89 14.74 -0.54
C PRO A 103 2.06 15.20 0.91
N GLY A 104 3.12 15.96 1.14
CA GLY A 104 3.42 16.53 2.45
C GLY A 104 2.38 17.56 2.87
N VAL A 105 2.10 17.63 4.16
CA VAL A 105 1.23 18.67 4.72
C VAL A 105 1.73 20.06 4.32
N GLY A 106 0.83 20.99 4.03
CA GLY A 106 1.21 22.31 3.55
C GLY A 106 1.33 22.43 2.02
N THR A 107 1.05 21.36 1.27
CA THR A 107 1.04 21.36 -0.20
C THR A 107 -0.31 20.87 -0.76
N PRO A 108 -0.67 21.24 -2.00
CA PRO A 108 -1.95 20.84 -2.59
C PRO A 108 -2.12 19.32 -2.67
N PHE A 109 -3.32 18.84 -2.37
CA PHE A 109 -3.69 17.43 -2.52
C PHE A 109 -5.04 17.30 -3.25
N ALA A 110 -4.98 17.29 -4.59
CA ALA A 110 -6.16 17.40 -5.44
C ALA A 110 -7.12 16.20 -5.32
N GLU A 111 -6.59 15.00 -5.08
CA GLU A 111 -7.32 13.75 -4.98
C GLU A 111 -8.32 13.73 -3.82
N ILE A 112 -8.09 14.56 -2.78
CA ILE A 112 -9.01 14.72 -1.64
C ILE A 112 -9.77 16.05 -1.68
N GLY A 113 -9.66 16.81 -2.78
CA GLY A 113 -10.28 18.12 -2.92
C GLY A 113 -9.51 19.27 -2.24
N ASP A 114 -8.28 19.06 -1.79
CA ASP A 114 -7.44 20.06 -1.12
C ASP A 114 -6.65 20.95 -2.10
N ALA A 115 -7.32 21.37 -3.18
CA ALA A 115 -6.75 22.28 -4.17
C ALA A 115 -7.03 23.77 -3.82
N SER A 116 -8.07 24.02 -3.02
CA SER A 116 -8.61 25.35 -2.77
C SER A 116 -8.08 26.02 -1.50
N TRP A 117 -7.70 25.27 -0.47
CA TRP A 117 -7.20 25.84 0.78
C TRP A 117 -5.86 26.55 0.60
N PHE A 118 -4.89 25.94 -0.10
CA PHE A 118 -3.57 26.53 -0.32
C PHE A 118 -3.55 27.73 -1.27
N LYS A 119 -4.52 27.82 -2.20
CA LYS A 119 -4.71 29.03 -3.02
C LYS A 119 -5.38 30.17 -2.25
N ALA A 120 -6.20 29.86 -1.24
CA ALA A 120 -6.92 30.85 -0.44
C ALA A 120 -6.11 31.35 0.77
N VAL A 121 -5.28 30.50 1.40
CA VAL A 121 -4.42 30.84 2.54
C VAL A 121 -3.01 31.12 2.05
N GLY A 122 -2.92 32.10 1.14
CA GLY A 122 -1.74 32.43 0.36
C GLY A 122 -0.42 32.44 1.16
N GLN A 123 0.59 31.91 0.48
CA GLN A 123 2.01 31.88 0.83
C GLN A 123 2.41 30.92 1.95
N PRO A 124 3.42 30.06 1.74
CA PRO A 124 4.12 29.47 2.86
C PRO A 124 4.63 30.61 3.74
N LEU A 125 4.42 30.51 5.05
CA LEU A 125 4.91 31.42 6.10
C LEU A 125 6.45 31.67 6.10
N GLY A 126 7.17 31.20 5.08
CA GLY A 126 8.60 31.39 4.87
C GLY A 126 9.02 31.85 3.47
N ALA A 127 8.11 32.18 2.55
CA ALA A 127 8.49 32.82 1.28
C ALA A 127 8.67 34.32 1.46
N GLY A 128 9.80 34.71 2.08
CA GLY A 128 10.26 36.08 2.13
C GLY A 128 10.46 36.62 0.70
N LEU A 129 9.64 37.62 0.36
CA LEU A 129 9.83 38.68 -0.63
C LEU A 129 11.12 38.58 -1.47
N ALA A 130 11.01 38.04 -2.68
CA ALA A 130 11.98 38.26 -3.75
C ALA A 130 11.24 38.70 -5.02
N ASN A 131 10.74 39.94 -5.02
CA ASN A 131 10.58 40.77 -6.22
C ASN A 131 10.02 42.16 -5.86
N LEU A 132 10.92 43.04 -5.46
CA LEU A 132 10.84 44.49 -5.69
C LEU A 132 12.26 44.96 -5.98
N GLY A 133 12.59 45.02 -7.28
CA GLY A 133 13.87 45.48 -7.83
C GLY A 133 13.78 45.53 -9.34
#